data_AF-A0A564Y389-F1
#
_entry.id   AF-A0A564Y389-F1
#
_cell.length_a   1.000
_cell.length_b   1.000
_cell.length_c   1.000
_cell.angle_alpha   90.00
_cell.angle_beta   90.00
_cell.angle_gamma   90.00
#
_symmetry.space_group_name_H-M   'P 1'
#
loop_
_entity.id
_entity.type
_entity.pdbx_description
1 polymer ?
#
loop_
_entity_poly.entity_id
_entity_poly.type
_entity_poly.pdbx_seq_one_letter_code
_entity_poly.pdbx_strand_id
1 'polypeptide(L)'
;MIYKMHLFKMQTVSSRAEYRRIKKFLAQTSTGQIFKVIARSAFHIKFKILPHPEGQCLIIINKNYPQVQPVWEVTMGTKRTMSHEKQVPIRAKTLLQAFVLCLFVTGQHLGIDIPQEAHELDPAFISQLQLSFSQNPLGFQLHVKENY
;
A
#
# COMPACT_ATOMS: atom_id res chain seq x y z
N MET A 1 -2.01 28.03 18.77
CA MET A 1 -2.70 27.69 17.50
C MET A 1 -1.77 27.54 16.29
N ILE A 2 -0.58 28.16 16.27
CA ILE A 2 0.34 28.20 15.11
C ILE A 2 0.96 26.83 14.76
N TYR A 3 1.32 26.00 15.74
CA TYR A 3 1.93 24.68 15.52
C TYR A 3 1.04 23.69 14.75
N LYS A 4 -0.28 23.70 15.00
CA LYS A 4 -1.24 22.81 14.30
C LYS A 4 -1.34 23.14 12.81
N MET A 5 -1.30 24.43 12.44
CA MET A 5 -1.30 24.83 11.03
C MET A 5 -0.01 24.44 10.32
N HIS A 6 1.14 24.53 10.99
CA HIS A 6 2.42 24.20 10.37
C HIS A 6 2.58 22.70 10.13
N LEU A 7 2.18 21.87 11.10
CA LEU A 7 2.15 20.41 10.96
C LEU A 7 1.21 19.95 9.85
N PHE A 8 0.00 20.54 9.75
CA PHE A 8 -0.95 20.22 8.69
C PHE A 8 -0.41 20.61 7.30
N LYS A 9 0.28 21.76 7.17
CA LYS A 9 0.95 22.16 5.93
C LYS A 9 2.08 21.20 5.54
N MET A 10 2.90 20.75 6.49
CA MET A 10 3.99 19.81 6.20
C MET A 10 3.47 18.42 5.79
N GLN A 11 2.46 17.90 6.52
CA GLN A 11 1.78 16.65 6.20
C GLN A 11 1.21 16.67 4.76
N THR A 12 0.53 17.76 4.40
CA THR A 12 -0.09 17.90 3.08
C THR A 12 0.94 18.03 1.96
N VAL A 13 2.11 18.62 2.20
CA VAL A 13 3.18 18.73 1.19
C VAL A 13 3.83 17.38 0.91
N SER A 14 4.26 16.66 1.95
CA SER A 14 4.93 15.36 1.80
C SER A 14 4.00 14.30 1.19
N SER A 15 2.77 14.17 1.73
CA SER A 15 1.78 13.22 1.20
C SER A 15 1.37 13.53 -0.25
N ARG A 16 1.28 14.82 -0.64
CA ARG A 16 1.00 15.22 -2.03
C ARG A 16 2.12 14.82 -2.98
N ALA A 17 3.38 15.03 -2.58
CA ALA A 17 4.52 14.70 -3.43
C ALA A 17 4.59 13.20 -3.73
N GLU A 18 4.42 12.36 -2.70
CA GLU A 18 4.41 10.91 -2.87
C GLU A 18 3.18 10.43 -3.66
N TYR A 19 1.99 10.98 -3.39
CA TYR A 19 0.80 10.66 -4.18
C TYR A 19 0.98 11.00 -5.66
N ARG A 20 1.65 12.11 -6.00
CA ARG A 20 1.97 12.43 -7.39
C ARG A 20 2.88 11.38 -8.04
N ARG A 21 3.87 10.87 -7.30
CA ARG A 21 4.74 9.78 -7.79
C ARG A 21 3.92 8.51 -8.05
N ILE A 22 3.07 8.11 -7.11
CA ILE A 22 2.17 6.95 -7.27
C ILE A 22 1.26 7.14 -8.49
N LYS A 23 0.62 8.31 -8.61
CA LYS A 23 -0.28 8.59 -9.74
C LYS A 23 0.46 8.57 -11.08
N LYS A 24 1.66 9.14 -11.14
CA LYS A 24 2.50 9.13 -12.34
C LYS A 24 2.86 7.69 -12.73
N PHE A 25 3.30 6.88 -11.77
CA PHE A 25 3.61 5.47 -11.98
C PHE A 25 2.42 4.67 -12.52
N LEU A 26 1.23 4.82 -11.92
CA LEU A 26 0.02 4.14 -12.39
C LEU A 26 -0.37 4.58 -13.81
N ALA A 27 -0.13 5.82 -14.19
CA ALA A 27 -0.45 6.30 -15.54
C ALA A 27 0.52 5.78 -16.62
N GLN A 28 1.70 5.32 -16.23
CA GLN A 28 2.80 4.98 -17.15
C GLN A 28 3.09 3.48 -17.23
N THR A 29 2.44 2.65 -16.41
CA THR A 29 2.78 1.23 -16.28
C THR A 29 1.55 0.34 -16.45
N SER A 30 1.80 -0.94 -16.78
CA SER A 30 0.79 -1.99 -16.80
C SER A 30 0.06 -2.13 -15.45
N THR A 31 0.72 -1.79 -14.34
CA THR A 31 0.11 -1.71 -13.00
C THR A 31 -1.12 -0.81 -12.95
N GLY A 32 -1.20 0.23 -13.79
CA GLY A 32 -2.37 1.09 -13.93
C GLY A 32 -3.63 0.37 -14.43
N GLN A 33 -3.46 -0.77 -15.09
CA GLN A 33 -4.57 -1.64 -15.52
C GLN A 33 -5.13 -2.46 -14.34
N ILE A 34 -4.28 -2.73 -13.34
CA ILE A 34 -4.64 -3.49 -12.14
C ILE A 34 -5.14 -2.56 -11.04
N PHE A 35 -4.55 -1.37 -10.87
CA PHE A 35 -4.87 -0.44 -9.80
C PHE A 35 -5.50 0.84 -10.34
N LYS A 36 -6.75 1.09 -9.95
CA LYS A 36 -7.46 2.34 -10.23
C LYS A 36 -7.65 3.15 -8.97
N VAL A 37 -7.18 4.40 -8.94
CA VAL A 37 -7.49 5.32 -7.84
C VAL A 37 -8.98 5.65 -7.88
N ILE A 38 -9.68 5.42 -6.77
CA ILE A 38 -11.13 5.69 -6.65
C ILE A 38 -11.46 6.79 -5.64
N ALA A 39 -10.60 7.01 -4.65
CA ALA A 39 -10.76 8.12 -3.71
C ALA A 39 -9.41 8.60 -3.20
N ARG A 40 -9.32 9.91 -2.93
CA ARG A 40 -8.16 10.52 -2.29
C ARG A 40 -8.61 11.67 -1.42
N SER A 41 -8.14 11.70 -0.18
CA SER A 41 -8.36 12.79 0.77
C SER A 41 -7.03 13.20 1.44
N ALA A 42 -7.10 14.04 2.48
CA ALA A 42 -5.95 14.32 3.34
C ALA A 42 -5.57 13.14 4.24
N PHE A 43 -6.49 12.19 4.45
CA PHE A 43 -6.34 11.11 5.44
C PHE A 43 -6.32 9.72 4.83
N HIS A 44 -6.59 9.57 3.53
CA HIS A 44 -6.48 8.28 2.87
C HIS A 44 -6.30 8.39 1.35
N ILE A 45 -5.79 7.31 0.78
CA ILE A 45 -5.83 7.02 -0.66
C ILE A 45 -6.46 5.64 -0.82
N LYS A 46 -7.46 5.54 -1.69
CA LYS A 46 -8.18 4.29 -1.95
C LYS A 46 -8.03 3.89 -3.41
N PHE A 47 -7.64 2.64 -3.62
CA PHE A 47 -7.47 2.02 -4.93
C PHE A 47 -8.45 0.85 -5.05
N LYS A 48 -9.04 0.70 -6.23
CA LYS A 48 -9.72 -0.53 -6.66
C LYS A 48 -8.71 -1.42 -7.40
N ILE A 49 -8.75 -2.72 -7.13
CA ILE A 49 -7.94 -3.75 -7.79
C ILE A 49 -8.78 -4.40 -8.90
N LEU A 50 -8.22 -4.57 -10.09
CA LEU A 50 -8.85 -5.01 -11.33
C LEU A 50 -8.01 -6.09 -12.06
N PRO A 51 -8.63 -6.89 -12.96
CA PRO A 51 -10.05 -7.22 -13.01
C PRO A 51 -10.43 -8.21 -11.88
N HIS A 52 -11.64 -8.75 -11.91
CA HIS A 52 -12.17 -9.65 -10.88
C HIS A 52 -11.19 -10.78 -10.49
N PRO A 53 -11.04 -11.15 -9.20
CA PRO A 53 -11.85 -10.74 -8.05
C PRO A 53 -11.66 -9.26 -7.68
N GLU A 54 -12.79 -8.54 -7.53
CA GLU A 54 -12.77 -7.14 -7.13
C GLU A 54 -12.13 -7.01 -5.74
N GLY A 55 -11.05 -6.24 -5.68
CA GLY A 55 -10.34 -5.94 -4.44
C GLY A 55 -10.19 -4.44 -4.22
N GLN A 56 -9.64 -4.09 -3.08
CA GLN A 56 -9.27 -2.72 -2.77
C GLN A 56 -7.96 -2.69 -1.98
N CYS A 57 -7.17 -1.65 -2.23
CA CYS A 57 -6.10 -1.22 -1.33
C CYS A 57 -6.53 0.12 -0.70
N LEU A 58 -6.37 0.22 0.61
CA LEU A 58 -6.58 1.44 1.38
C LEU A 58 -5.28 1.82 2.06
N ILE A 59 -4.80 3.04 1.84
CA ILE A 59 -3.69 3.62 2.58
C ILE A 59 -4.25 4.75 3.44
N ILE A 60 -4.12 4.63 4.76
CA ILE A 60 -4.56 5.61 5.76
C ILE A 60 -3.35 6.48 6.12
N ILE A 61 -3.52 7.78 5.94
CA ILE A 61 -2.52 8.81 6.22
C ILE A 61 -2.80 9.37 7.61
N ASN A 62 -1.87 9.15 8.54
CA ASN A 62 -1.98 9.70 9.89
C ASN A 62 -1.86 11.23 9.84
N LYS A 63 -2.62 11.94 10.69
CA LYS A 63 -2.54 13.40 10.86
C LYS A 63 -1.14 13.92 11.24
N ASN A 64 -0.32 13.07 11.85
CA ASN A 64 1.05 13.34 12.23
C ASN A 64 2.06 12.75 11.23
N TYR A 65 1.67 12.48 9.99
CA TYR A 65 2.60 12.06 8.94
C TYR A 65 3.53 13.22 8.54
N PRO A 66 4.85 13.01 8.36
CA PRO A 66 5.55 11.72 8.27
C PRO A 66 6.06 11.13 9.59
N GLN A 67 5.84 11.77 10.74
CA GLN A 67 6.32 11.28 12.04
C GLN A 67 5.65 9.97 12.46
N VAL A 68 4.38 9.78 12.06
CA VAL A 68 3.65 8.53 12.23
C VAL A 68 3.47 7.86 10.88
N GLN A 69 3.90 6.60 10.80
CA GLN A 69 3.86 5.77 9.60
C GLN A 69 2.42 5.56 9.10
N PRO A 70 2.21 5.42 7.79
CA PRO A 70 0.90 5.12 7.24
C PRO A 70 0.47 3.69 7.60
N VAL A 71 -0.84 3.53 7.74
CA VAL A 71 -1.47 2.19 7.83
C VAL A 71 -1.98 1.83 6.45
N TRP A 72 -1.91 0.55 6.10
CA TRP A 72 -2.44 0.08 4.83
C TRP A 72 -3.18 -1.24 5.00
N GLU A 73 -4.07 -1.51 4.06
CA GLU A 73 -4.92 -2.68 4.01
C GLU A 73 -5.16 -3.08 2.56
N VAL A 74 -5.09 -4.38 2.27
CA VAL A 74 -5.53 -4.99 1.01
C VAL A 74 -6.65 -5.97 1.34
N THR A 75 -7.78 -5.84 0.65
CA THR A 75 -8.87 -6.85 0.70
C THR A 75 -9.15 -7.37 -0.69
N MET A 76 -9.22 -8.69 -0.84
CA MET A 76 -9.53 -9.40 -2.09
C MET A 76 -10.44 -10.60 -1.78
N GLY A 77 -11.72 -10.51 -2.13
CA GLY A 77 -12.72 -11.50 -1.73
C GLY A 77 -12.77 -11.67 -0.21
N THR A 78 -12.56 -12.88 0.28
CA THR A 78 -12.49 -13.19 1.73
C THR A 78 -11.12 -12.94 2.36
N LYS A 79 -10.09 -12.65 1.55
CA LYS A 79 -8.73 -12.42 2.02
C LYS A 79 -8.54 -10.96 2.42
N ARG A 80 -7.93 -10.74 3.58
CA ARG A 80 -7.56 -9.42 4.09
C ARG A 80 -6.14 -9.47 4.63
N THR A 81 -5.36 -8.42 4.35
CA THR A 81 -4.00 -8.27 4.86
C THR A 81 -3.79 -6.82 5.27
N MET A 82 -3.30 -6.60 6.49
CA MET A 82 -3.11 -5.28 7.09
C MET A 82 -1.66 -5.06 7.56
N SER A 83 -1.28 -3.78 7.65
CA SER A 83 0.09 -3.35 7.98
C SER A 83 0.65 -3.78 9.36
N HIS A 84 -0.19 -4.29 10.26
CA HIS A 84 0.18 -4.68 11.62
C HIS A 84 0.11 -6.20 11.84
N GLU A 85 -0.23 -6.97 10.82
CA GLU A 85 -0.25 -8.42 10.91
C GLU A 85 1.18 -8.96 11.04
N LYS A 86 1.37 -9.96 11.90
CA LYS A 86 2.70 -10.56 12.19
C LYS A 86 3.37 -11.15 10.94
N GLN A 87 2.57 -11.57 9.96
CA GLN A 87 3.00 -12.15 8.69
C GLN A 87 3.56 -11.11 7.70
N VAL A 88 3.46 -9.82 7.98
CA VAL A 88 4.07 -8.77 7.19
C VAL A 88 5.43 -8.42 7.84
N PRO A 89 6.56 -8.87 7.27
CA PRO A 89 7.88 -8.76 7.92
C PRO A 89 8.44 -7.33 7.92
N ILE A 90 7.91 -6.46 7.06
CA ILE A 90 8.43 -5.09 6.87
C ILE A 90 7.32 -4.06 7.02
N ARG A 91 7.62 -2.98 7.75
CA ARG A 91 6.73 -1.83 7.90
C ARG A 91 7.07 -0.73 6.91
N ALA A 92 6.06 -0.23 6.20
CA ALA A 92 6.19 0.96 5.37
C ALA A 92 6.38 2.21 6.22
N LYS A 93 7.40 3.01 5.90
CA LYS A 93 7.63 4.31 6.56
C LYS A 93 6.97 5.46 5.80
N THR A 94 6.69 5.27 4.52
CA THR A 94 6.19 6.30 3.60
C THR A 94 4.94 5.83 2.87
N LEU A 95 4.18 6.77 2.26
CA LEU A 95 3.01 6.41 1.44
C LEU A 95 3.43 5.61 0.22
N LEU A 96 4.61 5.92 -0.33
CA LEU A 96 5.15 5.18 -1.46
C LEU A 96 5.43 3.71 -1.09
N GLN A 97 6.07 3.48 0.06
CA GLN A 97 6.34 2.13 0.56
C GLN A 97 5.05 1.38 0.90
N ALA A 98 4.05 2.08 1.45
CA ALA A 98 2.73 1.48 1.72
C ALA A 98 2.03 1.07 0.42
N PHE A 99 2.16 1.88 -0.64
CA PHE A 99 1.66 1.53 -1.96
C PHE A 99 2.40 0.32 -2.55
N VAL A 100 3.73 0.27 -2.45
CA VAL A 100 4.52 -0.89 -2.90
C VAL A 100 4.13 -2.16 -2.13
N LEU A 101 3.88 -2.08 -0.82
CA LEU A 101 3.36 -3.21 -0.04
C LEU A 101 1.98 -3.67 -0.54
N CYS A 102 1.07 -2.74 -0.86
CA CYS A 102 -0.20 -3.08 -1.49
C CYS A 102 -0.01 -3.80 -2.83
N LEU A 103 0.92 -3.34 -3.68
CA LEU A 103 1.25 -4.02 -4.94
C LEU A 103 1.74 -5.44 -4.69
N PHE A 104 2.70 -5.61 -3.76
CA PHE A 104 3.28 -6.90 -3.40
C PHE A 104 2.20 -7.89 -2.94
N VAL A 105 1.40 -7.48 -1.96
CA VAL A 105 0.36 -8.34 -1.36
C VAL A 105 -0.72 -8.69 -2.38
N THR A 106 -1.10 -7.74 -3.23
CA THR A 106 -2.04 -7.99 -4.33
C THR A 106 -1.46 -8.99 -5.32
N GLY A 107 -0.17 -8.85 -5.66
CA GLY A 107 0.54 -9.79 -6.52
C GLY A 107 0.52 -11.21 -5.97
N GLN A 108 0.82 -11.36 -4.68
CA GLN A 108 0.74 -12.63 -3.97
C GLN A 108 -0.68 -13.23 -3.98
N HIS A 109 -1.71 -12.42 -3.77
CA HIS A 109 -3.11 -12.90 -3.82
C HIS A 109 -3.54 -13.36 -5.20
N LEU A 110 -3.00 -12.73 -6.26
CA LEU A 110 -3.30 -13.03 -7.67
C LEU A 110 -2.35 -14.06 -8.30
N GLY A 111 -1.27 -14.45 -7.62
CA GLY A 111 -0.22 -15.30 -8.17
C GLY A 111 0.56 -14.63 -9.32
N ILE A 112 0.67 -13.30 -9.29
CA ILE A 112 1.42 -12.52 -10.28
C ILE A 112 2.68 -11.93 -9.64
N ASP A 113 3.75 -11.91 -10.42
CA ASP A 113 4.98 -11.24 -10.01
C ASP A 113 4.78 -9.72 -9.94
N ILE A 114 5.59 -9.09 -9.10
CA ILE A 114 5.61 -7.64 -9.03
C ILE A 114 6.15 -7.10 -10.36
N PRO A 115 5.45 -6.13 -10.99
CA PRO A 115 5.94 -5.49 -12.19
C PRO A 115 7.34 -4.91 -11.95
N GLN A 116 8.28 -5.15 -12.87
CA GLN A 116 9.66 -4.68 -12.75
C GLN A 116 9.71 -3.17 -12.56
N GLU A 117 8.78 -2.44 -13.17
CA GLU A 117 8.62 -1.00 -13.08
C GLU A 117 8.41 -0.52 -11.64
N ALA A 118 7.87 -1.35 -10.75
CA ALA A 118 7.73 -1.00 -9.34
C ALA A 118 9.09 -0.72 -8.69
N HIS A 119 10.18 -1.33 -9.18
CA HIS A 119 11.55 -1.07 -8.71
C HIS A 119 11.95 0.39 -8.86
N GLU A 120 11.37 1.13 -9.81
CA GLU A 120 11.64 2.56 -9.99
C GLU A 120 11.05 3.44 -8.86
N LEU A 121 10.09 2.92 -8.09
CA LEU A 121 9.47 3.67 -7.00
C LEU A 121 10.41 3.76 -5.79
N ASP A 122 10.92 2.60 -5.34
CA ASP A 122 11.81 2.48 -4.19
C ASP A 122 12.62 1.17 -4.31
N PRO A 123 13.76 1.18 -5.04
CA PRO A 123 14.54 -0.03 -5.31
C PRO A 123 15.01 -0.73 -4.03
N ALA A 124 15.50 0.07 -3.07
CA ALA A 124 16.03 -0.45 -1.81
C ALA A 124 14.93 -1.13 -0.98
N PHE A 125 13.73 -0.56 -0.95
CA PHE A 125 12.60 -1.15 -0.23
C PHE A 125 12.10 -2.42 -0.92
N ILE A 126 12.08 -2.46 -2.26
CA ILE A 126 11.67 -3.67 -3.00
C ILE A 126 12.64 -4.82 -2.79
N SER A 127 13.95 -4.56 -2.81
CA SER A 127 14.94 -5.60 -2.47
C SER A 127 14.74 -6.15 -1.05
N GLN A 128 14.44 -5.28 -0.08
CA GLN A 128 14.12 -5.72 1.29
C GLN A 128 12.84 -6.60 1.33
N LEU A 129 11.80 -6.20 0.59
CA LEU A 129 10.56 -6.97 0.49
C LEU A 129 10.80 -8.36 -0.11
N GLN A 130 11.49 -8.43 -1.25
CA GLN A 130 11.79 -9.70 -1.91
C GLN A 130 12.56 -10.66 -1.00
N LEU A 131 13.57 -10.16 -0.28
CA LEU A 131 14.33 -10.96 0.68
C LEU A 131 13.44 -11.47 1.82
N SER A 132 12.58 -10.61 2.36
CA SER A 132 11.77 -10.96 3.53
C SER A 132 10.63 -11.92 3.21
N PHE A 133 9.99 -11.78 2.05
CA PHE A 133 8.92 -12.67 1.60
C PHE A 133 9.44 -13.99 1.01
N SER A 134 10.69 -14.03 0.52
CA SER A 134 11.33 -15.31 0.17
C SER A 134 11.56 -16.19 1.40
N GLN A 135 11.78 -15.57 2.57
CA GLN A 135 12.02 -16.27 3.83
C GLN A 135 10.72 -16.62 4.58
N ASN A 136 9.66 -15.82 4.38
CA ASN A 136 8.35 -16.03 4.97
C ASN A 136 7.28 -15.65 3.93
N PRO A 137 6.94 -16.53 2.98
CA PRO A 137 5.77 -16.30 2.14
C PRO A 137 4.57 -16.12 3.06
N LEU A 138 3.62 -15.24 2.70
CA LEU A 138 2.39 -15.10 3.48
C LEU A 138 1.78 -16.49 3.61
N GLY A 139 1.89 -17.08 4.80
CA GLY A 139 1.27 -18.35 5.12
C GLY A 139 -0.22 -18.09 5.13
N PHE A 140 -0.86 -18.17 3.97
CA PHE A 140 -2.29 -17.94 3.83
C PHE A 140 -3.04 -19.10 4.51
N GLN A 141 -3.11 -19.09 5.84
CA GLN A 141 -4.10 -19.86 6.56
C GLN A 141 -5.41 -19.09 6.51
N LEU A 142 -6.42 -19.73 5.95
CA LEU A 142 -7.80 -19.30 5.91
C LEU A 142 -8.30 -19.13 7.35
N HIS A 143 -8.21 -17.93 7.92
CA HIS A 143 -9.07 -17.59 9.05
C HIS A 143 -10.46 -17.24 8.49
N VAL A 144 -11.24 -18.29 8.22
CA VAL A 144 -12.69 -18.18 8.20
C VAL A 144 -13.07 -17.77 9.63
N LYS A 145 -13.43 -16.50 9.83
CA LYS A 145 -14.22 -16.14 11.01
C LYS A 145 -15.61 -16.71 10.78
N GLU A 146 -15.83 -17.94 11.23
CA GLU A 146 -17.18 -18.40 11.53
C GLU A 146 -17.67 -17.55 12.71
N ASN A 147 -18.57 -16.61 12.43
CA ASN A 147 -19.32 -15.92 13.47
C ASN A 147 -20.36 -16.92 13.99
N TYR A 148 -20.21 -17.33 15.26
CA TYR A 148 -21.30 -17.85 16.08
C TYR A 148 -22.14 -16.68 16.60
#